data_AF-A0A924D0H3-F1
#
_entry.id   AF-A0A924D0H3-F1
#
_cell.length_a   1.000
_cell.length_b   1.000
_cell.length_c   1.000
_cell.angle_alpha   90.00
_cell.angle_beta   90.00
_cell.angle_gamma   90.00
#
_symmetry.space_group_name_H-M   'P 1'
#
loop_
_entity.id
_entity.type
_entity.pdbx_description
1 polymer ?
#
loop_
_entity_poly.entity_id
_entity_poly.type
_entity_poly.pdbx_seq_one_letter_code
_entity_poly.pdbx_strand_id
1 'polypeptide(L)'
;MKPLLDSPAFNSVIFALLLSLPWELGQMWLYAGSAQMSHLQGIRICMAATAGDAVIMLIAFGMVGLAARSPALVRAPTMRQASGFVAFGLVVTSAVEIMATCSDGLFSWRYLPAMPATPLFSVGLVPLLM
;
A
#
# COMPACT_ATOMS: atom_id res chain seq x y z
N MET A 1 -18.63 2.01 20.83
CA MET A 1 -18.07 1.22 19.72
C MET A 1 -18.80 1.42 18.40
N LYS A 2 -20.15 1.47 18.34
CA LYS A 2 -20.91 1.82 17.12
C LYS A 2 -20.44 3.07 16.33
N PRO A 3 -20.10 4.22 16.95
CA PRO A 3 -19.74 5.42 16.18
C PRO A 3 -18.42 5.32 15.41
N LEU A 4 -17.55 4.37 15.75
CA LEU A 4 -16.28 4.18 15.03
C LEU A 4 -16.48 3.40 13.72
N LEU A 5 -17.34 2.38 13.71
CA LEU A 5 -17.68 1.61 12.51
C LEU A 5 -18.51 2.40 11.49
N ASP A 6 -19.18 3.46 11.93
CA ASP A 6 -19.91 4.35 11.02
C ASP A 6 -19.00 5.40 10.36
N SER A 7 -17.74 5.52 10.80
CA SER A 7 -16.78 6.47 10.23
C SER A 7 -16.21 5.95 8.90
N PRO A 8 -16.43 6.65 7.77
CA PRO A 8 -15.88 6.26 6.47
C PRO A 8 -14.34 6.14 6.47
N ALA A 9 -13.67 7.01 7.22
CA ALA A 9 -12.22 7.01 7.35
C ALA A 9 -11.69 5.80 8.16
N PHE A 10 -12.44 5.38 9.19
CA PHE A 10 -12.08 4.18 9.95
C PHE A 10 -12.27 2.92 9.10
N ASN A 11 -13.37 2.86 8.34
CA ASN A 11 -13.64 1.76 7.42
C ASN A 11 -12.59 1.68 6.30
N SER A 12 -12.12 2.81 5.77
CA SER A 12 -11.03 2.80 4.78
C SER A 12 -9.72 2.26 5.35
N VAL A 13 -9.40 2.59 6.61
CA VAL A 13 -8.20 2.06 7.27
C VAL A 13 -8.32 0.56 7.50
N ILE A 14 -9.45 0.06 7.99
CA ILE A 14 -9.67 -1.38 8.16
C ILE A 14 -9.54 -2.10 6.82
N PHE A 15 -10.19 -1.57 5.79
CA PHE A 15 -10.10 -2.14 4.44
C PHE A 15 -8.65 -2.19 3.95
N ALA A 16 -7.89 -1.11 4.14
CA ALA A 16 -6.49 -1.05 3.77
C ALA A 16 -5.64 -2.10 4.49
N LEU A 17 -5.82 -2.25 5.81
CA LEU A 17 -5.08 -3.24 6.60
C LEU A 17 -5.41 -4.68 6.16
N LEU A 18 -6.69 -4.98 5.94
CA LEU A 18 -7.14 -6.31 5.54
C LEU A 18 -6.73 -6.66 4.10
N LEU A 19 -6.64 -5.66 3.21
CA LEU A 19 -6.21 -5.85 1.84
C LEU A 19 -4.68 -5.97 1.73
N SER A 20 -3.94 -5.12 2.44
CA SER A 20 -2.48 -5.02 2.29
C SER A 20 -1.72 -6.08 3.09
N LEU A 21 -2.28 -6.60 4.19
CA LEU A 21 -1.58 -7.61 4.98
C LEU A 21 -1.37 -8.96 4.25
N PRO A 22 -2.40 -9.57 3.62
CA PRO A 22 -2.20 -10.77 2.81
C PRO A 22 -1.24 -10.52 1.65
N TRP A 23 -1.32 -9.31 1.08
CA TRP A 23 -0.44 -8.85 0.02
C TRP A 23 1.03 -8.91 0.46
N GLU A 24 1.37 -8.21 1.54
CA GLU A 24 2.73 -8.12 2.08
C GLU A 24 3.31 -9.47 2.49
N LEU A 25 2.50 -10.33 3.13
CA LEU A 25 2.93 -11.67 3.51
C LEU A 25 3.16 -12.57 2.27
N GLY A 26 2.31 -12.43 1.26
CA GLY A 26 2.38 -13.21 0.02
C GLY A 26 3.59 -12.87 -0.84
N GLN A 27 4.07 -11.63 -0.83
CA GLN A 27 5.22 -11.20 -1.62
C GLN A 27 6.57 -11.28 -0.86
N MET A 28 6.57 -11.49 0.46
CA MET A 28 7.78 -11.46 1.30
C MET A 28 8.96 -12.30 0.76
N TRP A 29 8.67 -13.49 0.25
CA TRP A 29 9.67 -14.41 -0.33
C TRP A 29 10.37 -13.90 -1.59
N LEU A 30 9.84 -12.87 -2.26
CA LEU A 30 10.43 -12.25 -3.45
C LEU A 30 11.48 -11.17 -3.11
N TYR A 31 11.63 -10.83 -1.83
CA TYR A 31 12.63 -9.87 -1.36
C TYR A 31 13.95 -10.55 -1.00
N ALA A 32 15.07 -9.89 -1.33
CA ALA A 32 16.41 -10.38 -1.04
C ALA A 32 16.66 -10.39 0.46
N GLY A 33 17.32 -11.44 0.95
CA GLY A 33 17.54 -11.62 2.39
C GLY A 33 16.37 -12.29 3.13
N SER A 34 15.25 -12.58 2.45
CA SER A 34 14.06 -13.21 3.06
C SER A 34 14.35 -14.59 3.65
N ALA A 35 15.21 -15.38 3.01
CA ALA A 35 15.59 -16.72 3.50
C ALA A 35 16.45 -16.70 4.76
N GLN A 36 17.19 -15.60 5.01
CA GLN A 36 18.05 -15.41 6.18
C GLN A 36 17.34 -14.66 7.31
N MET A 37 16.14 -14.14 7.03
CA MET A 37 15.37 -13.33 7.96
C MET A 37 14.63 -14.22 8.96
N SER A 38 14.64 -13.85 10.23
CA SER A 38 13.78 -14.53 11.20
C SER A 38 12.30 -14.23 10.92
N HIS A 39 11.42 -15.19 11.24
CA HIS A 39 9.97 -15.00 11.07
C HIS A 39 9.45 -13.73 11.77
N LEU A 40 9.98 -13.41 12.96
CA LEU A 40 9.57 -12.21 13.69
C LEU A 40 9.99 -10.91 12.99
N GLN A 41 11.17 -10.89 12.37
CA GLN A 41 11.60 -9.75 11.56
C GLN A 41 10.72 -9.58 10.32
N GLY A 42 10.40 -10.68 9.62
CA GLY A 42 9.49 -10.65 8.49
C GLY A 42 8.12 -10.10 8.85
N ILE A 43 7.53 -10.61 9.95
CA ILE A 43 6.24 -10.12 10.46
C ILE A 43 6.30 -8.62 10.78
N ARG A 44 7.36 -8.14 11.44
CA ARG A 44 7.52 -6.72 11.77
C ARG A 44 7.59 -5.84 10.53
N ILE A 45 8.32 -6.28 9.50
CA ILE A 45 8.45 -5.55 8.24
C ILE A 45 7.10 -5.50 7.51
N CYS A 46 6.41 -6.64 7.36
CA CYS A 46 5.10 -6.66 6.71
C CYS A 46 4.06 -5.84 7.47
N MET A 47 4.07 -5.86 8.81
CA MET A 47 3.18 -5.02 9.61
C MET A 47 3.49 -3.53 9.43
N ALA A 48 4.76 -3.15 9.32
CA ALA A 48 5.15 -1.77 9.05
C ALA A 48 4.74 -1.32 7.63
N ALA A 49 4.94 -2.16 6.62
CA ALA A 49 4.51 -1.91 5.24
C ALA A 49 2.98 -1.76 5.16
N THR A 50 2.25 -2.72 5.73
CA THR A 50 0.78 -2.69 5.83
C THR A 50 0.26 -1.42 6.52
N ALA A 51 0.94 -0.97 7.58
CA ALA A 51 0.60 0.29 8.25
C ALA A 51 0.86 1.51 7.34
N GLY A 52 1.96 1.50 6.59
CA GLY A 52 2.26 2.51 5.56
C GLY A 52 1.16 2.59 4.50
N ASP A 53 0.73 1.46 3.96
CA ASP A 53 -0.34 1.41 2.96
C ASP A 53 -1.67 1.93 3.51
N ALA A 54 -1.99 1.61 4.76
CA ALA A 54 -3.17 2.16 5.43
C ALA A 54 -3.12 3.69 5.57
N VAL A 55 -1.94 4.26 5.85
CA VAL A 55 -1.73 5.71 5.86
C VAL A 55 -1.90 6.30 4.47
N ILE A 56 -1.32 5.68 3.44
CA ILE A 56 -1.45 6.13 2.04
C ILE A 56 -2.93 6.13 1.62
N MET A 57 -3.67 5.05 1.89
CA MET A 57 -5.11 4.97 1.59
C MET A 57 -5.93 6.01 2.36
N LEU A 58 -5.60 6.27 3.63
CA LEU A 58 -6.28 7.30 4.41
C LEU A 58 -6.04 8.71 3.84
N ILE A 59 -4.81 9.02 3.44
CA ILE A 59 -4.48 10.30 2.80
C ILE A 59 -5.19 10.42 1.45
N ALA A 60 -5.17 9.36 0.63
CA ALA A 60 -5.87 9.32 -0.65
C ALA A 60 -7.38 9.55 -0.47
N PHE A 61 -7.97 8.87 0.52
CA PHE A 61 -9.38 9.01 0.88
C PHE A 61 -9.71 10.46 1.29
N GLY A 62 -8.89 11.05 2.16
CA GLY A 62 -9.05 12.43 2.60
C GLY A 62 -8.94 13.43 1.44
N MET A 63 -7.92 13.29 0.60
CA MET A 63 -7.68 14.17 -0.55
C MET A 63 -8.82 14.13 -1.57
N VAL A 64 -9.29 12.94 -1.93
CA VAL A 64 -10.41 12.79 -2.87
C VAL A 64 -11.72 13.26 -2.23
N GLY A 65 -11.94 12.99 -0.94
CA GLY A 65 -13.11 13.48 -0.20
C GLY A 65 -13.16 15.01 -0.12
N LEU A 66 -12.02 15.66 0.12
CA LEU A 66 -11.88 17.13 0.10
C LEU A 66 -12.14 17.70 -1.30
N ALA A 67 -11.54 17.10 -2.34
CA ALA A 67 -11.75 17.52 -3.72
C ALA A 67 -13.20 17.36 -4.19
N ALA A 68 -13.88 16.32 -3.71
CA ALA A 68 -15.29 16.04 -3.97
C ALA A 68 -16.27 16.84 -3.10
N ARG A 69 -15.79 17.53 -2.05
CA ARG A 69 -16.60 18.13 -0.98
C ARG A 69 -17.65 17.18 -0.40
N SER A 70 -17.37 15.88 -0.40
CA SER A 70 -18.34 14.85 0.00
C SER A 70 -17.64 13.68 0.69
N PRO A 71 -18.08 13.29 1.91
CA PRO A 71 -17.59 12.10 2.60
C PRO A 71 -18.15 10.79 2.02
N ALA A 72 -19.00 10.87 0.98
CA ALA A 72 -19.71 9.72 0.43
C ALA A 72 -18.84 8.74 -0.40
N LEU A 73 -17.51 8.90 -0.41
CA LEU A 73 -16.60 8.03 -1.19
C LEU A 73 -16.81 6.54 -0.88
N VAL A 74 -17.18 6.19 0.36
CA VAL A 74 -17.43 4.79 0.76
C VAL A 74 -18.80 4.29 0.31
N ARG A 75 -19.78 5.19 0.14
CA ARG A 75 -21.18 4.80 -0.06
C ARG A 75 -21.61 4.78 -1.52
N ALA A 76 -21.10 5.71 -2.32
CA ALA A 76 -21.40 5.81 -3.75
C ALA A 76 -20.32 6.64 -4.48
N PRO A 77 -19.10 6.11 -4.67
CA PRO A 77 -18.06 6.81 -5.40
C PRO A 77 -18.43 6.92 -6.89
N THR A 78 -18.21 8.09 -7.47
CA THR A 78 -18.21 8.27 -8.92
C THR A 78 -16.95 7.65 -9.53
N MET A 79 -16.99 7.23 -10.80
CA MET A 79 -15.82 6.69 -11.50
C MET A 79 -14.61 7.65 -11.46
N ARG A 80 -14.86 8.97 -11.44
CA ARG A 80 -13.80 9.99 -11.32
C ARG A 80 -13.15 10.00 -9.93
N GLN A 81 -13.92 9.81 -8.87
CA GLN A 81 -13.39 9.73 -7.51
C GLN A 81 -12.63 8.42 -7.29
N ALA A 82 -13.16 7.30 -7.79
CA ALA A 82 -12.49 6.01 -7.73
C ALA A 82 -11.16 6.02 -8.50
N SER A 83 -11.15 6.52 -9.74
CA SER A 83 -9.91 6.65 -10.52
C SER A 83 -8.90 7.61 -9.88
N GLY A 84 -9.35 8.75 -9.33
CA GLY A 84 -8.47 9.66 -8.59
C GLY A 84 -7.85 9.02 -7.34
N PHE A 85 -8.63 8.24 -6.60
CA PHE A 85 -8.15 7.49 -5.44
C PHE A 85 -7.07 6.47 -5.82
N VAL A 86 -7.35 5.64 -6.84
CA VAL A 86 -6.41 4.63 -7.34
C VAL A 86 -5.15 5.29 -7.91
N ALA A 87 -5.29 6.32 -8.74
CA ALA A 87 -4.15 7.02 -9.33
C ALA A 87 -3.26 7.66 -8.27
N PHE A 88 -3.84 8.30 -7.24
CA PHE A 88 -3.07 8.86 -6.15
C PHE A 88 -2.31 7.77 -5.37
N GLY A 89 -3.00 6.68 -5.03
CA GLY A 89 -2.38 5.52 -4.37
C GLY A 89 -1.18 5.00 -5.16
N LEU A 90 -1.37 4.72 -6.46
CA LEU A 90 -0.32 4.22 -7.36
C LEU A 90 0.88 5.17 -7.45
N VAL A 91 0.64 6.48 -7.55
CA VAL A 91 1.73 7.48 -7.62
C VAL A 91 2.54 7.48 -6.32
N VAL A 92 1.86 7.47 -5.17
CA VAL A 92 2.54 7.52 -3.87
C VAL A 92 3.30 6.23 -3.60
N THR A 93 2.70 5.06 -3.83
CA THR A 93 3.38 3.77 -3.62
C THR A 93 4.58 3.62 -4.55
N SER A 94 4.43 3.97 -5.83
CA SER A 94 5.55 3.96 -6.78
C SER A 94 6.68 4.90 -6.35
N ALA A 95 6.34 6.10 -5.85
CA ALA A 95 7.35 7.05 -5.38
C ALA A 95 8.11 6.52 -4.15
N VAL A 96 7.40 5.96 -3.17
CA VAL A 96 8.01 5.32 -1.99
C VAL A 96 8.92 4.17 -2.42
N GLU A 97 8.50 3.36 -3.38
CA GLU A 97 9.26 2.22 -3.85
C GLU A 97 10.52 2.61 -4.63
N ILE A 98 10.44 3.64 -5.47
CA ILE A 98 11.61 4.23 -6.14
C ILE A 98 12.59 4.77 -5.10
N MET A 99 12.10 5.44 -4.05
CA MET A 99 12.96 5.92 -2.96
C MET A 99 13.62 4.76 -2.19
N ALA A 100 12.89 3.68 -1.94
CA ALA A 100 13.40 2.51 -1.22
C ALA A 100 14.40 1.70 -2.04
N THR A 101 14.26 1.66 -3.37
CA THR A 101 15.18 0.93 -4.27
C THR A 101 16.39 1.77 -4.70
N CYS A 102 16.27 3.10 -4.78
CA CYS A 102 17.36 3.99 -5.16
C CYS A 102 18.18 4.53 -3.98
N SER A 103 17.69 4.48 -2.75
CA SER A 103 18.44 4.95 -1.58
C SER A 103 19.11 3.79 -0.83
N ASP A 104 20.37 3.96 -0.41
CA ASP A 104 21.05 3.09 0.56
C ASP A 104 20.66 3.46 2.01
N GLY A 105 19.46 4.02 2.20
CA GLY A 105 18.98 4.56 3.48
C GLY A 105 18.39 3.50 4.43
N LEU A 106 17.73 3.99 5.48
CA LEU A 106 17.09 3.19 6.54
C LEU A 106 15.98 2.23 6.05
N PHE A 107 15.43 2.45 4.85
CA PHE A 107 14.41 1.61 4.21
C PHE A 107 14.87 1.16 2.83
N SER A 108 16.09 0.64 2.74
CA SER A 108 16.61 0.04 1.51
C SER A 108 16.21 -1.43 1.44
N TRP A 109 15.52 -1.83 0.37
CA TRP A 109 15.27 -3.24 0.08
C TRP A 109 15.60 -3.56 -1.36
N ARG A 110 15.99 -4.81 -1.60
CA ARG A 110 16.37 -5.33 -2.90
C ARG A 110 15.47 -6.49 -3.28
N TYR A 111 15.10 -6.55 -4.55
CA TYR A 111 14.32 -7.65 -5.10
C TYR A 111 15.20 -8.83 -5.48
N LEU A 112 14.65 -10.05 -5.37
CA LEU A 112 15.23 -11.19 -6.08
C LEU A 112 15.01 -11.01 -7.59
N PRO A 113 15.84 -11.65 -8.44
CA PRO A 113 15.61 -11.72 -9.88
C PRO A 113 14.24 -12.32 -10.27
N ALA A 114 13.61 -13.05 -9.35
CA ALA A 114 12.29 -13.65 -9.53
C ALA A 114 11.13 -12.65 -9.36
N MET A 115 11.38 -11.44 -8.84
CA MET A 115 10.34 -10.43 -8.68
C MET A 115 9.95 -9.86 -10.05
N PRO A 116 8.70 -10.01 -10.51
CA PRO A 116 8.23 -9.31 -11.70
C PRO A 116 8.19 -7.82 -11.39
N ALA A 117 9.02 -7.04 -12.08
CA ALA A 117 9.13 -5.59 -11.88
C ALA A 117 9.01 -4.85 -13.22
N THR A 118 8.56 -3.59 -13.15
CA THR A 118 8.50 -2.73 -14.34
C THR A 118 9.90 -2.45 -14.87
N PRO A 119 10.13 -2.52 -16.20
CA PRO A 119 11.45 -2.29 -16.78
C PRO A 119 11.93 -0.85 -16.66
N LEU A 120 11.04 0.13 -16.42
CA LEU A 120 11.41 1.54 -16.29
C LEU A 120 11.81 1.95 -14.87
N PHE A 121 11.04 1.55 -13.86
CA PHE A 121 11.18 2.06 -12.49
C PHE A 121 11.52 0.98 -11.46
N SER A 122 11.71 -0.27 -11.91
CA SER A 122 11.91 -1.43 -11.04
C SER A 122 10.83 -1.61 -9.97
N VAL A 123 9.63 -1.06 -10.21
CA VAL A 123 8.46 -1.19 -9.33
C VAL A 123 7.86 -2.58 -9.47
N GLY A 124 7.64 -3.27 -8.36
CA GLY A 124 7.05 -4.59 -8.26
C GLY A 124 5.67 -4.63 -8.88
N LEU A 125 5.49 -5.57 -9.82
CA LEU A 125 4.22 -5.82 -10.51
C LEU A 125 3.40 -6.92 -9.84
N VAL A 126 3.94 -7.56 -8.80
CA VAL A 126 3.23 -8.58 -8.03
C VAL A 126 1.80 -8.10 -7.70
N PRO A 127 1.57 -6.85 -7.20
CA PRO A 127 0.23 -6.27 -6.93
C PRO A 127 -0.83 -6.44 -8.02
N LEU A 128 -0.40 -6.52 -9.27
CA LEU A 128 -1.28 -6.57 -10.43
C LEU A 128 -1.44 -7.99 -11.01
N LEU A 129 -0.64 -8.94 -10.53
CA LEU A 129 -0.50 -10.28 -11.12
C LEU A 129 -1.09 -11.41 -10.24
N MET A 130 -1.54 -11.11 -9.02
CA MET A 130 -2.25 -12.05 -8.14
C MET A 130 -3.75 -11.75 -8.12
#